data_AF-A0A2A4IUR2-F1
#
_entry.id   AF-A0A2A4IUR2-F1
#
_cell.length_a   1.000
_cell.length_b   1.000
_cell.length_c   1.000
_cell.angle_alpha   90.00
_cell.angle_beta   90.00
_cell.angle_gamma   90.00
#
_symmetry.space_group_name_H-M   'P 1'
#
loop_
_entity.id
_entity.type
_entity.pdbx_description
1 polymer ?
#
loop_
_entity_poly.entity_id
_entity_poly.type
_entity_poly.pdbx_seq_one_letter_code
_entity_poly.pdbx_strand_id
1 'polypeptide(L)'
;MDRTVVDSYRYLLIVMKAALGLNTFYSDKYFVVPSILDQYQTALRDPVFYMLQKRIIDLVCLFKLRLPSYTKEDLYFPGVKVDNIKVDKLVTYFDDYLMDMTNAVFLTEEEMKKTRSDMKFMVRKRRLNHQPFKVTLDILSDKSADCIVRIFLGPKKDHMNRLIDINMNRFNFIELDTFMYKLTNGRNTIVRNSYDMHNLVRDRMMTRDLMKKVESITDMRDLLVKDLRNYHTGFPTRLLLPKGFVGGMDCLMYVIVTPLRLVDNVDINLLDMNRKDIVRDFRSTVFLDKMPLGFPFDRRIDVGNFFTPNMKFTDVKIFHKKMTCDMKTRWNRWVLKDYNMVDRTPMDSDTYFVDTDLNMKMDRNVNLTDM
;
A
#
# COMPACT_ATOMS: atom_id res chain seq x y z
N MET A 1 7.51 4.78 -28.32
CA MET A 1 6.26 3.99 -28.27
C MET A 1 5.24 4.70 -29.15
N ASP A 2 4.55 3.94 -29.99
CA ASP A 2 3.55 4.49 -30.91
C ASP A 2 2.36 5.07 -30.13
N ARG A 3 1.96 6.29 -30.47
CA ARG A 3 0.98 7.09 -29.70
C ARG A 3 -0.41 6.44 -29.70
N THR A 4 -0.73 5.78 -30.81
CA THR A 4 -1.94 4.97 -31.03
C THR A 4 -2.04 3.77 -30.08
N VAL A 5 -0.91 3.11 -29.83
CA VAL A 5 -0.81 1.97 -28.90
C VAL A 5 -0.98 2.44 -27.46
N VAL A 6 -0.36 3.57 -27.10
CA VAL A 6 -0.52 4.16 -25.76
C VAL A 6 -1.97 4.61 -25.51
N ASP A 7 -2.61 5.23 -26.49
CA ASP A 7 -3.99 5.68 -26.37
C ASP A 7 -4.96 4.50 -26.26
N SER A 8 -4.81 3.45 -27.07
CA SER A 8 -5.67 2.25 -27.00
C SER A 8 -5.62 1.52 -25.66
N TYR A 9 -4.44 1.38 -25.03
CA TYR A 9 -4.34 0.82 -23.67
C TYR A 9 -4.94 1.75 -22.60
N ARG A 10 -4.83 3.07 -22.79
CA ARG A 10 -5.50 4.05 -21.91
C ARG A 10 -7.02 3.93 -21.99
N TYR A 11 -7.56 3.69 -23.19
CA TYR A 11 -8.98 3.45 -23.39
C TYR A 11 -9.47 2.16 -22.76
N LEU A 12 -8.69 1.08 -22.73
CA LEU A 12 -9.15 -0.19 -22.13
C LEU A 12 -9.62 -0.01 -20.67
N LEU A 13 -8.82 0.69 -19.86
CA LEU A 13 -9.15 0.91 -18.45
C LEU A 13 -10.32 1.89 -18.28
N ILE A 14 -10.44 2.89 -19.17
CA ILE A 14 -11.59 3.81 -19.20
C ILE A 14 -12.87 3.08 -19.62
N VAL A 15 -12.81 2.21 -20.63
CA VAL A 15 -13.93 1.41 -21.12
C VAL A 15 -14.37 0.39 -20.08
N MET A 16 -13.43 -0.29 -19.40
CA MET A 16 -13.76 -1.21 -18.31
C MET A 16 -14.41 -0.49 -17.12
N LYS A 17 -13.96 0.74 -16.81
CA LYS A 17 -14.58 1.59 -15.79
C LYS A 17 -15.97 2.07 -16.21
N ALA A 18 -16.14 2.49 -17.46
CA ALA A 18 -17.42 2.95 -17.98
C ALA A 18 -18.44 1.81 -18.13
N ALA A 19 -17.99 0.59 -18.44
CA ALA A 19 -18.86 -0.58 -18.56
C ALA A 19 -19.32 -1.14 -17.20
N LEU A 20 -18.50 -0.98 -16.15
CA LEU A 20 -18.82 -1.44 -14.79
C LEU A 20 -19.35 -0.35 -13.88
N GLY A 21 -19.03 0.91 -14.18
CA GLY A 21 -19.73 2.06 -13.64
C GLY A 21 -21.17 1.92 -14.12
N LEU A 22 -22.04 1.45 -13.21
CA LEU A 22 -23.47 1.36 -13.42
C LEU A 22 -23.97 2.78 -13.71
N ASN A 23 -23.90 3.21 -14.97
CA ASN A 23 -24.39 4.49 -15.42
C ASN A 23 -25.91 4.42 -15.39
N THR A 24 -26.48 4.68 -14.21
CA THR A 24 -27.92 4.72 -14.00
C THR A 24 -28.56 5.96 -14.64
N PHE A 25 -27.75 6.94 -15.08
CA PHE A 25 -28.20 8.21 -15.64
C PHE A 25 -27.54 8.50 -16.99
N TYR A 26 -28.28 9.16 -17.87
CA TYR A 26 -27.77 9.63 -19.17
C TYR A 26 -26.71 10.72 -18.95
N SER A 27 -25.52 10.49 -19.49
CA SER A 27 -24.41 11.45 -19.45
C SER A 27 -24.39 12.25 -20.75
N ASP A 28 -24.14 13.56 -20.68
CA ASP A 28 -23.89 14.43 -21.83
C ASP A 28 -22.53 15.13 -21.66
N LYS A 29 -22.04 15.82 -22.71
CA LYS A 29 -20.77 16.55 -22.73
C LYS A 29 -20.58 17.48 -21.53
N TYR A 30 -21.67 18.07 -21.02
CA TYR A 30 -21.65 19.01 -19.90
C TYR A 30 -22.14 18.41 -18.58
N PHE A 31 -22.76 17.23 -18.62
CA PHE A 31 -23.31 16.56 -17.45
C PHE A 31 -22.78 15.13 -17.37
N VAL A 32 -21.79 14.93 -16.50
CA VAL A 32 -21.22 13.63 -16.22
C VAL A 32 -21.66 13.24 -14.82
N VAL A 33 -22.18 12.02 -14.66
CA VAL A 33 -22.41 11.43 -13.34
C VAL A 33 -21.15 10.65 -12.97
N PRO A 34 -20.26 11.18 -12.12
CA PRO A 34 -18.99 10.52 -11.84
C PRO A 34 -19.22 9.27 -10.99
N SER A 35 -18.59 8.18 -11.40
CA SER A 35 -18.47 6.97 -10.61
C SER A 35 -17.26 7.05 -9.67
N ILE A 36 -17.29 6.25 -8.61
CA ILE A 36 -16.17 6.07 -7.67
C ILE A 36 -14.89 5.65 -8.42
N LEU A 37 -15.02 4.91 -9.53
CA LEU A 37 -13.91 4.41 -10.33
C LEU A 37 -13.28 5.46 -11.24
N ASP A 38 -13.98 6.56 -11.56
CA ASP A 38 -13.49 7.56 -12.52
C ASP A 38 -12.30 8.34 -11.97
N GLN A 39 -12.26 8.53 -10.65
CA GLN A 39 -11.26 9.34 -9.98
C GLN A 39 -10.29 8.50 -9.15
N TYR A 40 -8.97 8.76 -9.27
CA TYR A 40 -7.94 7.97 -8.59
C TYR A 40 -8.02 8.03 -7.05
N GLN A 41 -8.50 9.15 -6.52
CA GLN A 41 -8.66 9.42 -5.09
C GLN A 41 -9.76 8.56 -4.46
N THR A 42 -10.71 8.08 -5.26
CA THR A 42 -11.87 7.30 -4.81
C THR A 42 -11.82 5.85 -5.28
N ALA A 43 -11.16 5.56 -6.40
CA ALA A 43 -11.17 4.23 -7.03
C ALA A 43 -10.76 3.08 -6.10
N LEU A 44 -9.78 3.29 -5.21
CA LEU A 44 -9.31 2.27 -4.25
C LEU A 44 -10.35 1.87 -3.18
N ARG A 45 -11.48 2.59 -3.09
CA ARG A 45 -12.55 2.29 -2.13
C ARG A 45 -13.49 1.19 -2.64
N ASP A 46 -13.57 1.01 -3.95
CA ASP A 46 -14.45 0.03 -4.58
C ASP A 46 -13.72 -1.32 -4.75
N PRO A 47 -14.28 -2.44 -4.25
CA PRO A 47 -13.73 -3.78 -4.52
C PRO A 47 -13.54 -4.10 -6.01
N VAL A 48 -14.41 -3.57 -6.89
CA VAL A 48 -14.35 -3.79 -8.34
C VAL A 48 -13.03 -3.29 -8.92
N PHE A 49 -12.45 -2.22 -8.36
CA PHE A 49 -11.13 -1.74 -8.77
C PHE A 49 -10.08 -2.85 -8.67
N TYR A 50 -10.03 -3.58 -7.56
CA TYR A 50 -9.05 -4.64 -7.34
C TYR A 50 -9.30 -5.85 -8.26
N MET A 51 -10.56 -6.18 -8.54
CA MET A 51 -10.91 -7.23 -9.49
C MET A 51 -10.44 -6.90 -10.91
N LEU A 52 -10.66 -5.65 -11.35
CA LEU A 52 -10.19 -5.15 -12.63
C LEU A 52 -8.67 -5.16 -12.74
N GLN A 53 -7.97 -4.63 -11.73
CA GLN A 53 -6.51 -4.64 -11.71
C GLN A 53 -5.96 -6.06 -11.74
N LYS A 54 -6.56 -6.99 -10.98
CA LYS A 54 -6.17 -8.40 -11.00
C LYS A 54 -6.30 -9.00 -12.40
N ARG A 55 -7.41 -8.74 -13.10
CA ARG A 55 -7.62 -9.24 -14.47
C ARG A 55 -6.58 -8.70 -15.46
N ILE A 56 -6.18 -7.43 -15.33
CA ILE A 56 -5.11 -6.84 -16.16
C ILE A 56 -3.77 -7.49 -15.82
N ILE A 57 -3.47 -7.68 -14.54
CA ILE A 57 -2.25 -8.34 -14.08
C ILE A 57 -2.21 -9.79 -14.60
N ASP A 58 -3.32 -10.51 -14.61
CA ASP A 58 -3.41 -11.88 -15.10
C ASP A 58 -3.01 -11.97 -16.59
N LEU A 59 -3.38 -10.99 -17.42
CA LEU A 59 -2.95 -10.91 -18.82
C LEU A 59 -1.43 -10.78 -18.95
N VAL A 60 -0.81 -9.94 -18.12
CA VAL A 60 0.66 -9.81 -18.08
C VAL A 60 1.31 -11.09 -17.54
N CYS A 61 0.65 -11.77 -16.60
CA CYS A 61 1.11 -13.04 -16.07
C CYS A 61 1.12 -14.14 -17.15
N LEU A 62 0.17 -14.15 -18.09
CA LEU A 62 0.20 -15.06 -19.23
C LEU A 62 1.48 -14.92 -20.06
N PHE A 63 1.97 -13.68 -20.23
CA PHE A 63 3.27 -13.45 -20.86
C PHE A 63 4.42 -13.95 -19.98
N LYS A 64 4.41 -13.64 -18.68
CA LYS A 64 5.44 -14.10 -17.72
C LYS A 64 5.54 -15.63 -17.63
N LEU A 65 4.45 -16.37 -17.89
CA LEU A 65 4.45 -17.83 -17.96
C LEU A 65 5.25 -18.40 -19.13
N ARG A 66 5.48 -17.62 -20.20
CA ARG A 66 6.31 -18.02 -21.35
C ARG A 66 7.80 -17.84 -21.09
N LEU A 67 8.17 -17.10 -20.04
CA LEU A 67 9.57 -16.92 -19.67
C LEU A 67 10.09 -18.18 -18.96
N PRO A 68 11.34 -18.57 -19.21
CA PRO A 68 11.95 -19.67 -18.46
C PRO A 68 12.07 -19.29 -16.98
N SER A 69 11.90 -20.31 -16.13
CA SER A 69 12.21 -20.23 -14.70
C SER A 69 13.68 -19.85 -14.50
N TYR A 70 13.99 -19.16 -13.40
CA TYR A 70 15.37 -18.85 -13.06
C TYR A 70 16.17 -20.11 -12.78
N THR A 71 17.39 -20.16 -13.30
CA THR A 71 18.34 -21.22 -12.98
C THR A 71 19.00 -20.95 -11.63
N LYS A 72 19.65 -21.97 -11.05
CA LYS A 72 20.41 -21.81 -9.82
C LYS A 72 21.51 -20.75 -9.96
N GLU A 73 22.14 -20.67 -11.13
CA GLU A 73 23.20 -19.71 -11.43
C GLU A 73 22.70 -18.26 -11.48
N ASP A 74 21.46 -18.05 -11.93
CA ASP A 74 20.83 -16.72 -11.94
C ASP A 74 20.55 -16.21 -10.52
N LEU A 75 20.21 -17.12 -9.60
CA LEU A 75 19.83 -16.80 -8.22
C LEU A 75 21.05 -16.80 -7.27
N TYR A 76 22.07 -17.59 -7.59
CA TYR A 76 23.20 -17.81 -6.70
C TYR A 76 24.12 -16.60 -6.65
N PHE A 77 24.47 -16.18 -5.43
CA PHE A 77 25.50 -15.18 -5.21
C PHE A 77 26.75 -15.84 -4.60
N PRO A 78 27.81 -16.10 -5.40
CA PRO A 78 28.97 -16.84 -4.92
C PRO A 78 29.69 -16.15 -3.76
N GLY A 79 29.95 -16.91 -2.70
CA GLY A 79 30.64 -16.44 -1.49
C GLY A 79 29.78 -15.55 -0.58
N VAL A 80 28.45 -15.57 -0.73
CA VAL A 80 27.52 -14.88 0.16
C VAL A 80 26.46 -15.84 0.68
N LYS A 81 26.27 -15.86 2.00
CA LYS A 81 25.28 -16.69 2.67
C LYS A 81 24.50 -15.89 3.69
N VAL A 82 23.17 -16.01 3.66
CA VAL A 82 22.29 -15.45 4.70
C VAL A 82 22.22 -16.46 5.84
N ASP A 83 22.88 -16.16 6.95
CA ASP A 83 22.97 -17.07 8.08
C ASP A 83 21.72 -17.00 8.96
N ASN A 84 21.31 -15.79 9.37
CA ASN A 84 20.15 -15.61 10.23
C ASN A 84 19.36 -14.35 9.93
N ILE A 85 18.06 -14.41 10.20
CA ILE A 85 17.15 -13.27 10.08
C ILE A 85 16.37 -13.19 11.39
N LYS A 86 16.54 -12.10 12.11
CA LYS A 86 15.80 -11.80 13.34
C LYS A 86 14.87 -10.64 13.08
N VAL A 87 13.62 -10.79 13.46
CA VAL A 87 12.58 -9.77 13.30
C VAL A 87 11.99 -9.49 14.65
N ASP A 88 11.87 -8.21 14.98
CA ASP A 88 11.15 -7.79 16.17
C ASP A 88 9.66 -8.16 16.10
N LYS A 89 8.96 -8.04 17.22
CA LYS A 89 7.54 -8.33 17.29
C LYS A 89 6.75 -7.39 16.38
N LEU A 90 6.09 -7.94 15.36
CA LEU A 90 5.24 -7.20 14.44
C LEU A 90 3.86 -6.99 15.08
N VAL A 91 3.53 -5.75 15.43
CA VAL A 91 2.25 -5.40 16.09
C VAL A 91 1.56 -4.29 15.33
N THR A 92 0.32 -4.55 14.93
CA THR A 92 -0.58 -3.57 14.29
C THR A 92 -1.65 -3.09 15.27
N TYR A 93 -2.13 -1.87 15.07
CA TYR A 93 -3.20 -1.27 15.88
C TYR A 93 -3.93 -0.20 15.06
N PHE A 94 -5.06 0.30 15.57
CA PHE A 94 -5.73 1.45 14.98
C PHE A 94 -5.41 2.72 15.77
N ASP A 95 -5.03 3.79 15.09
CA ASP A 95 -4.90 5.13 15.69
C ASP A 95 -6.05 6.04 15.26
N ASP A 96 -6.33 7.05 16.08
CA ASP A 96 -7.27 8.12 15.73
C ASP A 96 -6.47 9.23 15.03
N TYR A 97 -6.91 9.64 13.85
CA TYR A 97 -6.33 10.72 13.07
C TYR A 97 -7.36 11.81 12.85
N LEU A 98 -6.96 13.06 13.10
CA LEU A 98 -7.77 14.23 12.78
C LEU A 98 -7.36 14.73 11.40
N MET A 99 -8.33 15.01 10.54
CA MET A 99 -8.13 15.56 9.21
C MET A 99 -8.85 16.91 9.11
N ASP A 100 -8.13 17.95 8.71
CA ASP A 100 -8.73 19.27 8.46
C ASP A 100 -9.58 19.22 7.19
N MET A 101 -10.87 19.55 7.34
CA MET A 101 -11.86 19.60 6.27
C MET A 101 -12.46 21.01 6.14
N THR A 102 -11.81 22.03 6.70
CA THR A 102 -12.26 23.44 6.63
C THR A 102 -12.51 23.88 5.18
N ASN A 103 -11.68 23.42 4.23
CA ASN A 103 -11.83 23.77 2.80
C ASN A 103 -13.07 23.18 2.11
N ALA A 104 -13.77 22.23 2.73
CA ALA A 104 -14.98 21.63 2.14
C ALA A 104 -16.26 22.36 2.57
N VAL A 105 -16.16 23.33 3.49
CA VAL A 105 -17.30 24.09 4.00
C VAL A 105 -17.45 25.38 3.20
N PHE A 106 -18.68 25.73 2.85
CA PHE A 106 -18.98 27.01 2.22
C PHE A 106 -18.84 28.14 3.23
N LEU A 107 -18.10 29.18 2.86
CA LEU A 107 -17.92 30.39 3.67
C LEU A 107 -18.89 31.46 3.18
N THR A 108 -19.35 32.30 4.11
CA THR A 108 -20.10 33.51 3.77
C THR A 108 -19.19 34.55 3.11
N GLU A 109 -19.76 35.53 2.40
CA GLU A 109 -18.96 36.59 1.74
C GLU A 109 -18.10 37.38 2.73
N GLU A 110 -18.59 37.60 3.95
CA GLU A 110 -17.86 38.28 5.02
C GLU A 110 -16.68 37.45 5.53
N GLU A 111 -16.85 36.14 5.65
CA GLU A 111 -15.78 35.20 6.05
C GLU A 111 -14.75 35.01 4.94
N MET A 112 -15.17 35.05 3.68
CA MET A 112 -14.27 34.93 2.53
C MET A 112 -13.37 36.17 2.36
N LYS A 113 -13.83 37.35 2.78
CA LYS A 113 -13.03 38.58 2.84
C LYS A 113 -11.94 38.53 3.91
N LYS A 114 -12.06 37.66 4.91
CA LYS A 114 -11.04 37.50 5.96
C LYS A 114 -9.89 36.64 5.44
N THR A 115 -8.66 37.06 5.73
CA THR A 115 -7.44 36.28 5.38
C THR A 115 -7.33 34.96 6.15
N ARG A 116 -8.08 34.81 7.26
CA ARG A 116 -8.07 33.62 8.11
C ARG A 116 -9.51 33.16 8.38
N SER A 117 -9.71 31.84 8.36
CA SER A 117 -10.96 31.22 8.80
C SER A 117 -11.08 31.27 10.31
N ASP A 118 -12.23 31.74 10.80
CA ASP A 118 -12.55 31.82 12.22
C ASP A 118 -12.86 30.43 12.81
N MET A 119 -13.43 29.54 12.01
CA MET A 119 -13.79 28.18 12.39
C MET A 119 -12.88 27.11 11.78
N LYS A 120 -12.71 25.99 12.50
CA LYS A 120 -11.93 24.84 12.06
C LYS A 120 -12.77 23.59 12.12
N PHE A 121 -12.91 22.92 10.98
CA PHE A 121 -13.64 21.66 10.89
C PHE A 121 -12.64 20.52 10.80
N MET A 122 -12.64 19.65 11.81
CA MET A 122 -11.74 18.50 11.89
C MET A 122 -12.57 17.22 11.88
N VAL A 123 -12.24 16.30 10.97
CA VAL A 123 -12.85 14.97 10.89
C VAL A 123 -11.94 13.95 11.56
N ARG A 124 -12.47 13.21 12.54
CA ARG A 124 -11.75 12.10 13.15
C ARG A 124 -11.95 10.81 12.35
N LYS A 125 -10.86 10.21 11.90
CA LYS A 125 -10.82 8.92 11.20
C LYS A 125 -9.92 7.94 11.94
N ARG A 126 -10.35 6.69 12.03
CA ARG A 126 -9.48 5.60 12.51
C ARG A 126 -8.66 5.04 11.35
N ARG A 127 -7.36 4.92 11.52
CA ARG A 127 -6.45 4.40 10.48
C ARG A 127 -5.61 3.27 11.06
N LEU A 128 -5.27 2.30 10.21
CA LEU A 128 -4.34 1.25 10.58
C LEU A 128 -2.96 1.85 10.76
N ASN A 129 -2.22 1.35 11.75
CA ASN A 129 -0.84 1.69 12.04
C ASN A 129 -0.12 0.46 12.63
N HIS A 130 1.20 0.53 12.75
CA HIS A 130 2.02 -0.51 13.35
C HIS A 130 3.04 0.07 14.35
N GLN A 131 3.52 -0.78 15.24
CA GLN A 131 4.65 -0.44 16.10
C GLN A 131 5.94 -0.48 15.26
N PRO A 132 6.91 0.41 15.53
CA PRO A 132 8.20 0.35 14.87
C PRO A 132 8.87 -0.99 15.16
N PHE A 133 9.49 -1.59 14.14
CA PHE A 133 10.17 -2.87 14.26
C PHE A 133 11.49 -2.82 13.51
N LYS A 134 12.45 -3.64 13.95
CA LYS A 134 13.73 -3.81 13.26
C LYS A 134 13.83 -5.21 12.65
N VAL A 135 14.52 -5.26 11.52
CA VAL A 135 14.93 -6.50 10.85
C VAL A 135 16.45 -6.56 10.92
N THR A 136 16.97 -7.57 11.60
CA THR A 136 18.41 -7.83 11.72
C THR A 136 18.79 -9.01 10.84
N LEU A 137 19.69 -8.77 9.89
CA LEU A 137 20.18 -9.76 8.93
C LEU A 137 21.64 -10.08 9.26
N ASP A 138 21.93 -11.34 9.53
CA ASP A 138 23.29 -11.85 9.65
C ASP A 138 23.70 -12.49 8.33
N ILE A 139 24.67 -11.88 7.65
CA ILE A 139 25.16 -12.29 6.34
C ILE A 139 26.65 -12.59 6.45
N LEU A 140 27.05 -13.77 5.98
CA LEU A 140 28.45 -14.17 5.84
C LEU A 140 28.87 -13.90 4.40
N SER A 141 30.01 -13.24 4.22
CA SER A 141 30.56 -12.98 2.89
C SER A 141 32.05 -13.28 2.85
N ASP A 142 32.50 -13.98 1.82
CA ASP A 142 33.92 -14.33 1.63
C ASP A 142 34.69 -13.22 0.89
N LYS A 143 33.99 -12.18 0.41
CA LYS A 143 34.56 -11.09 -0.39
C LYS A 143 33.90 -9.76 -0.06
N SER A 144 34.62 -8.66 -0.26
CA SER A 144 33.96 -7.36 -0.25
C SER A 144 33.24 -7.14 -1.57
N ALA A 145 31.92 -6.92 -1.52
CA ALA A 145 31.09 -6.72 -2.70
C ALA A 145 29.89 -5.83 -2.39
N ASP A 146 29.52 -4.98 -3.35
CA ASP A 146 28.27 -4.23 -3.31
C ASP A 146 27.11 -5.15 -3.67
N CYS A 147 26.07 -5.13 -2.84
CA CYS A 147 24.91 -6.00 -2.97
C CYS A 147 23.61 -5.22 -2.81
N ILE A 148 22.52 -5.85 -3.27
CA ILE A 148 21.16 -5.41 -3.03
C ILE A 148 20.49 -6.43 -2.14
N VAL A 149 19.90 -5.94 -1.06
CA VAL A 149 19.09 -6.74 -0.13
C VAL A 149 17.63 -6.45 -0.41
N ARG A 150 16.86 -7.50 -0.70
CA ARG A 150 15.42 -7.43 -0.96
C ARG A 150 14.66 -8.19 0.12
N ILE A 151 13.68 -7.54 0.74
CA ILE A 151 12.86 -8.09 1.80
C ILE A 151 11.42 -8.18 1.32
N PHE A 152 10.85 -9.37 1.38
CA PHE A 152 9.47 -9.64 1.01
C PHE A 152 8.69 -10.22 2.19
N LEU A 153 7.39 -9.99 2.20
CA LEU A 153 6.46 -10.54 3.18
C LEU A 153 5.28 -11.19 2.46
N GLY A 154 4.95 -12.42 2.81
CA GLY A 154 3.83 -13.16 2.22
C GLY A 154 3.06 -13.96 3.27
N PRO A 155 1.83 -14.40 2.96
CA PRO A 155 1.07 -15.28 3.85
C PRO A 155 1.69 -16.68 3.88
N LYS A 156 1.70 -17.34 5.04
CA LYS A 156 2.16 -18.73 5.15
C LYS A 156 1.05 -19.73 4.80
N LYS A 157 -0.17 -19.41 5.22
CA LYS A 157 -1.34 -20.26 5.14
C LYS A 157 -2.48 -19.56 4.41
N ASP A 158 -3.34 -20.33 3.75
CA ASP A 158 -4.58 -19.83 3.16
C ASP A 158 -5.68 -19.64 4.22
N HIS A 159 -6.86 -19.21 3.78
CA HIS A 159 -8.02 -19.02 4.65
C HIS A 159 -8.49 -20.32 5.34
N MET A 160 -8.17 -21.49 4.77
CA MET A 160 -8.48 -22.81 5.31
C MET A 160 -7.33 -23.39 6.15
N ASN A 161 -6.35 -22.56 6.54
CA ASN A 161 -5.15 -22.95 7.30
C ASN A 161 -4.21 -23.95 6.61
N ARG A 162 -4.31 -24.12 5.29
CA ARG A 162 -3.42 -24.98 4.50
C ARG A 162 -2.18 -24.21 4.07
N LEU A 163 -1.04 -24.89 3.97
CA LEU A 163 0.19 -24.28 3.44
C LEU A 163 0.01 -23.94 1.94
N ILE A 164 0.44 -22.74 1.55
CA ILE A 164 0.34 -22.29 0.17
C ILE A 164 1.60 -22.72 -0.59
N ASP A 165 1.41 -23.35 -1.75
CA ASP A 165 2.51 -23.68 -2.66
C ASP A 165 3.24 -22.40 -3.12
N ILE A 166 4.57 -22.46 -3.24
CA ILE A 166 5.40 -21.28 -3.55
C ILE A 166 5.06 -20.66 -4.92
N ASN A 167 4.67 -21.46 -5.93
CA ASN A 167 4.31 -20.94 -7.24
C ASN A 167 2.97 -20.21 -7.25
N MET A 168 2.04 -20.60 -6.36
CA MET A 168 0.82 -19.84 -6.13
C MET A 168 1.09 -18.62 -5.25
N ASN A 169 1.93 -18.80 -4.23
CA ASN A 169 2.18 -17.78 -3.22
C ASN A 169 3.03 -16.62 -3.71
N ARG A 170 3.85 -16.81 -4.76
CA ARG A 170 4.72 -15.77 -5.34
C ARG A 170 4.01 -14.44 -5.62
N PHE A 171 2.74 -14.49 -6.03
CA PHE A 171 1.93 -13.29 -6.30
C PHE A 171 1.40 -12.60 -5.04
N ASN A 172 1.40 -13.29 -3.89
CA ASN A 172 0.96 -12.75 -2.61
C ASN A 172 2.12 -12.14 -1.80
N PHE A 173 3.37 -12.30 -2.25
CA PHE A 173 4.51 -11.66 -1.61
C PHE A 173 4.55 -10.17 -1.97
N ILE A 174 4.52 -9.33 -0.94
CA ILE A 174 4.72 -7.89 -1.06
C ILE A 174 6.18 -7.54 -0.74
N GLU A 175 6.76 -6.64 -1.53
CA GLU A 175 8.08 -6.09 -1.28
C GLU A 175 8.00 -5.07 -0.14
N LEU A 176 8.71 -5.31 0.96
CA LEU A 176 8.77 -4.40 2.11
C LEU A 176 9.87 -3.36 1.95
N ASP A 177 11.05 -3.80 1.53
CA ASP A 177 12.20 -2.91 1.34
C ASP A 177 13.19 -3.52 0.35
N THR A 178 13.86 -2.65 -0.39
CA THR A 178 14.99 -2.99 -1.24
C THR A 178 16.03 -1.90 -1.09
N PHE A 179 17.25 -2.27 -0.70
CA PHE A 179 18.32 -1.31 -0.44
C PHE A 179 19.69 -1.84 -0.83
N MET A 180 20.60 -0.92 -1.13
CA MET A 180 22.01 -1.25 -1.39
C MET A 180 22.79 -1.36 -0.09
N TYR A 181 23.70 -2.32 -0.04
CA TYR A 181 24.61 -2.50 1.08
C TYR A 181 25.97 -2.98 0.59
N LYS A 182 27.04 -2.42 1.16
CA LYS A 182 28.41 -2.83 0.88
C LYS A 182 28.84 -3.91 1.88
N LEU A 183 28.98 -5.14 1.41
CA LEU A 183 29.44 -6.25 2.25
C LEU A 183 30.96 -6.15 2.46
N THR A 184 31.39 -6.41 3.70
CA THR A 184 32.81 -6.64 4.03
C THR A 184 33.08 -8.13 4.11
N ASN A 185 34.36 -8.53 3.96
CA ASN A 185 34.75 -9.93 4.17
C ASN A 185 34.47 -10.34 5.64
N GLY A 186 33.93 -11.55 5.84
CA GLY A 186 33.51 -12.08 7.13
C GLY A 186 32.02 -11.89 7.42
N ARG A 187 31.71 -11.69 8.72
CA ARG A 187 30.34 -11.57 9.21
C ARG A 187 29.86 -10.12 9.17
N ASN A 188 28.74 -9.89 8.51
CA ASN A 188 28.06 -8.61 8.41
C ASN A 188 26.71 -8.70 9.13
N THR A 189 26.44 -7.80 10.07
CA THR A 189 25.14 -7.70 10.74
C THR A 189 24.47 -6.40 10.32
N ILE A 190 23.43 -6.51 9.50
CA ILE A 190 22.67 -5.37 8.99
C ILE A 190 21.44 -5.18 9.88
N VAL A 191 21.26 -3.98 10.43
CA VAL A 191 20.08 -3.62 11.22
C VAL A 191 19.25 -2.60 10.45
N ARG A 192 18.05 -2.99 10.01
CA ARG A 192 17.15 -2.15 9.23
C ARG A 192 15.89 -1.81 10.03
N ASN A 193 15.63 -0.52 10.22
CA ASN A 193 14.43 -0.03 10.90
C ASN A 193 13.28 0.14 9.91
N SER A 194 12.05 -0.14 10.35
CA SER A 194 10.83 0.03 9.54
C SER A 194 10.64 1.44 8.98
N TYR A 195 11.11 2.48 9.68
CA TYR A 195 10.98 3.87 9.21
C TYR A 195 11.99 4.26 8.14
N ASP A 196 13.10 3.53 8.04
CA ASP A 196 14.17 3.82 7.09
C ASP A 196 13.97 3.04 5.78
N MET A 197 12.96 2.17 5.71
CA MET A 197 12.64 1.40 4.51
C MET A 197 12.27 2.32 3.34
N HIS A 198 12.64 1.90 2.12
CA HIS A 198 12.48 2.71 0.92
C HIS A 198 11.03 2.88 0.51
N ASN A 199 10.77 3.96 -0.24
CA ASN A 199 9.48 4.23 -0.87
C ASN A 199 8.31 4.39 0.12
N LEU A 200 8.62 4.69 1.39
CA LEU A 200 7.62 4.98 2.41
C LEU A 200 7.45 6.48 2.61
N VAL A 201 6.21 6.89 2.88
CA VAL A 201 5.82 8.29 3.15
C VAL A 201 5.19 8.35 4.53
N ARG A 202 5.61 9.33 5.31
CA ARG A 202 5.00 9.64 6.60
C ARG A 202 3.63 10.26 6.38
N ASP A 203 2.88 10.47 7.45
CA ASP A 203 1.64 11.22 7.31
C ASP A 203 1.90 12.62 6.80
N ARG A 204 1.00 13.07 5.93
CA ARG A 204 1.10 14.39 5.33
C ARG A 204 0.88 15.46 6.39
N MET A 205 1.72 16.48 6.34
CA MET A 205 1.52 17.69 7.11
C MET A 205 0.26 18.40 6.59
N MET A 206 -0.58 18.90 7.49
CA MET A 206 -1.75 19.69 7.10
C MET A 206 -1.30 21.03 6.51
N THR A 207 -2.09 21.58 5.59
CA THR A 207 -1.76 22.84 4.90
C THR A 207 -1.44 23.97 5.87
N ARG A 208 -2.17 24.09 6.98
CA ARG A 208 -1.94 25.11 8.02
C ARG A 208 -0.58 24.95 8.71
N ASP A 209 -0.24 23.73 9.09
CA ASP A 209 1.03 23.46 9.75
C ASP A 209 2.20 23.61 8.77
N LEU A 210 2.00 23.21 7.51
CA LEU A 210 2.94 23.44 6.43
C LEU A 210 3.19 24.95 6.25
N MET A 211 2.14 25.77 6.23
CA MET A 211 2.29 27.22 6.06
C MET A 211 3.06 27.87 7.22
N LYS A 212 2.74 27.50 8.47
CA LYS A 212 3.52 27.93 9.64
C LYS A 212 4.99 27.53 9.55
N LYS A 213 5.25 26.32 9.04
CA LYS A 213 6.61 25.80 8.91
C LYS A 213 7.38 26.53 7.82
N VAL A 214 6.74 26.87 6.71
CA VAL A 214 7.30 27.71 5.63
C VAL A 214 7.64 29.11 6.17
N GLU A 215 6.78 29.72 6.99
CA GLU A 215 7.05 31.02 7.61
C GLU A 215 8.25 30.99 8.57
N SER A 216 8.48 29.85 9.24
CA SER A 216 9.56 29.69 10.24
C SER A 216 10.93 29.30 9.67
N ILE A 217 10.99 28.80 8.44
CA ILE A 217 12.19 28.18 7.87
C ILE A 217 12.98 29.19 7.04
N THR A 218 14.29 29.23 7.25
CA THR A 218 15.24 30.03 6.47
C THR A 218 15.67 29.37 5.16
N ASP A 219 15.70 28.03 5.11
CA ASP A 219 16.06 27.27 3.90
C ASP A 219 14.94 26.27 3.49
N MET A 220 14.22 26.63 2.42
CA MET A 220 13.16 25.81 1.82
C MET A 220 13.63 24.40 1.42
N ARG A 221 14.92 24.19 1.15
CA ARG A 221 15.45 22.87 0.79
C ARG A 221 15.39 21.90 1.96
N ASP A 222 15.60 22.38 3.18
CA ASP A 222 15.55 21.52 4.38
C ASP A 222 14.14 20.96 4.60
N LEU A 223 13.11 21.79 4.39
CA LEU A 223 11.70 21.38 4.43
C LEU A 223 11.39 20.31 3.37
N LEU A 224 11.87 20.54 2.14
CA LEU A 224 11.61 19.62 1.03
C LEU A 224 12.25 18.25 1.25
N VAL A 225 13.48 18.22 1.75
CA VAL A 225 14.27 17.00 1.92
C VAL A 225 13.87 16.21 3.17
N LYS A 226 13.56 16.89 4.28
CA LYS A 226 13.23 16.21 5.55
C LYS A 226 11.76 15.84 5.67
N ASP A 227 10.86 16.75 5.29
CA ASP A 227 9.44 16.61 5.60
C ASP A 227 8.57 16.29 4.37
N LEU A 228 8.97 16.76 3.19
CA LEU A 228 8.21 16.58 1.94
C LEU A 228 8.86 15.58 0.96
N ARG A 229 9.83 14.78 1.42
CA ARG A 229 10.41 13.71 0.62
C ARG A 229 9.32 12.71 0.22
N ASN A 230 9.25 12.38 -1.07
CA ASN A 230 8.24 11.47 -1.65
C ASN A 230 6.77 11.86 -1.43
N TYR A 231 6.49 13.13 -1.11
CA TYR A 231 5.15 13.60 -0.70
C TYR A 231 3.99 13.16 -1.61
N HIS A 232 4.27 13.00 -2.91
CA HIS A 232 3.27 12.66 -3.93
C HIS A 232 3.20 11.17 -4.31
N THR A 233 4.23 10.36 -4.08
CA THR A 233 4.40 9.09 -4.81
C THR A 233 4.66 7.85 -3.96
N GLY A 234 5.07 7.99 -2.71
CA GLY A 234 5.40 6.81 -1.90
C GLY A 234 4.21 6.20 -1.15
N PHE A 235 4.42 5.01 -0.62
CA PHE A 235 3.42 4.23 0.09
C PHE A 235 3.33 4.65 1.57
N PRO A 236 2.14 4.74 2.19
CA PRO A 236 2.05 5.18 3.58
C PRO A 236 2.77 4.22 4.54
N THR A 237 3.74 4.73 5.29
CA THR A 237 4.50 4.00 6.34
C THR A 237 3.60 3.16 7.24
N ARG A 238 2.52 3.76 7.75
CA ARG A 238 1.50 3.13 8.60
C ARG A 238 0.82 1.88 8.03
N LEU A 239 0.80 1.71 6.70
CA LEU A 239 0.20 0.58 5.99
C LEU A 239 1.23 -0.48 5.58
N LEU A 240 2.50 -0.34 5.99
CA LEU A 240 3.58 -1.27 5.64
C LEU A 240 3.25 -2.72 6.00
N LEU A 241 2.56 -2.94 7.12
CA LEU A 241 2.10 -4.25 7.54
C LEU A 241 0.60 -4.44 7.31
N PRO A 242 0.18 -5.63 6.83
CA PRO A 242 -1.24 -5.97 6.82
C PRO A 242 -1.76 -6.07 8.26
N LYS A 243 -3.06 -5.83 8.44
CA LYS A 243 -3.71 -6.00 9.74
C LYS A 243 -3.58 -7.46 10.21
N GLY A 244 -2.88 -7.67 11.32
CA GLY A 244 -2.71 -9.00 11.91
C GLY A 244 -3.95 -9.53 12.61
N PHE A 245 -3.81 -10.72 13.20
CA PHE A 245 -4.82 -11.30 14.10
C PHE A 245 -4.42 -11.10 15.56
N VAL A 246 -5.40 -11.13 16.47
CA VAL A 246 -5.14 -11.01 17.92
C VAL A 246 -4.23 -12.17 18.39
N GLY A 247 -4.45 -13.39 17.87
CA GLY A 247 -3.60 -14.56 18.12
C GLY A 247 -2.30 -14.63 17.30
N GLY A 248 -2.03 -13.63 16.45
CA GLY A 248 -0.94 -13.64 15.50
C GLY A 248 -1.35 -14.27 14.16
N MET A 249 -1.09 -13.55 13.07
CA MET A 249 -1.22 -14.04 11.71
C MET A 249 0.11 -14.63 11.25
N ASP A 250 0.10 -15.90 10.83
CA ASP A 250 1.29 -16.61 10.34
C ASP A 250 1.69 -16.10 8.94
N CYS A 251 2.85 -15.48 8.85
CA CYS A 251 3.43 -14.96 7.62
C CYS A 251 4.85 -15.51 7.41
N LEU A 252 5.31 -15.42 6.17
CA LEU A 252 6.68 -15.74 5.78
C LEU A 252 7.37 -14.44 5.39
N MET A 253 8.51 -14.17 6.02
CA MET A 253 9.42 -13.14 5.56
C MET A 253 10.53 -13.80 4.74
N TYR A 254 10.71 -13.32 3.53
CA TYR A 254 11.72 -13.80 2.59
C TYR A 254 12.76 -12.72 2.37
N VAL A 255 14.03 -13.07 2.47
CA VAL A 255 15.14 -12.17 2.17
C VAL A 255 16.04 -12.82 1.15
N ILE A 256 16.44 -12.05 0.15
CA ILE A 256 17.45 -12.44 -0.84
C ILE A 256 18.49 -11.32 -0.97
N VAL A 257 19.75 -11.74 -1.06
CA VAL A 257 20.89 -10.85 -1.30
C VAL A 257 21.43 -11.14 -2.69
N THR A 258 21.43 -10.14 -3.56
CA THR A 258 21.88 -10.25 -4.96
C THR A 258 23.07 -9.33 -5.22
N PRO A 259 23.96 -9.68 -6.16
CA PRO A 259 25.00 -8.76 -6.60
C PRO A 259 24.38 -7.53 -7.27
N LEU A 260 24.97 -6.35 -7.06
CA LEU A 260 24.56 -5.13 -7.73
C LEU A 260 24.87 -5.22 -9.24
N ARG A 261 23.84 -5.25 -10.10
CA ARG A 261 24.00 -5.19 -11.56
C ARG A 261 23.61 -3.81 -12.08
N LEU A 262 24.62 -2.95 -12.23
CA LEU A 262 24.43 -1.56 -12.64
C LEU A 262 23.78 -1.46 -14.02
N VAL A 263 22.77 -0.58 -14.12
CA VAL A 263 22.25 -0.07 -15.39
C VAL A 263 23.31 0.84 -15.99
N ASP A 264 23.63 0.64 -17.27
CA ASP A 264 24.66 1.43 -17.94
C ASP A 264 24.23 2.91 -17.99
N ASN A 265 25.16 3.83 -17.71
CA ASN A 265 24.95 5.28 -17.66
C ASN A 265 24.09 5.82 -16.50
N VAL A 266 23.98 5.10 -15.37
CA VAL A 266 23.32 5.63 -14.16
C VAL A 266 24.29 5.81 -13.01
N ASP A 267 24.34 7.03 -12.45
CA ASP A 267 25.16 7.35 -11.28
C ASP A 267 24.66 6.59 -10.04
N ILE A 268 25.54 5.78 -9.44
CA ILE A 268 25.26 5.01 -8.21
C ILE A 268 24.87 5.92 -7.04
N ASN A 269 25.42 7.14 -7.03
CA ASN A 269 25.13 8.17 -6.03
C ASN A 269 23.65 8.62 -6.03
N LEU A 270 22.85 8.28 -7.05
CA LEU A 270 21.45 8.69 -7.15
C LEU A 270 20.54 8.03 -6.09
N LEU A 271 20.96 6.91 -5.48
CA LEU A 271 20.24 6.22 -4.40
C LEU A 271 20.91 6.35 -3.01
N ASP A 272 21.90 7.24 -2.85
CA ASP A 272 22.38 7.51 -1.49
C ASP A 272 21.23 8.12 -0.67
N MET A 273 20.76 7.36 0.33
CA MET A 273 19.67 7.78 1.22
C MET A 273 20.02 9.07 1.98
N ASN A 274 21.31 9.36 2.14
CA ASN A 274 21.83 10.54 2.84
C ASN A 274 22.00 11.76 1.91
N ARG A 275 21.73 11.60 0.61
CA ARG A 275 21.83 12.69 -0.35
C ARG A 275 20.70 13.69 -0.11
N LYS A 276 21.06 14.96 0.07
CA LYS A 276 20.12 16.06 0.31
C LYS A 276 19.67 16.75 -0.98
N ASP A 277 20.13 16.25 -2.12
CA ASP A 277 20.04 16.93 -3.40
C ASP A 277 18.72 16.60 -4.12
N ILE A 278 18.07 15.49 -3.74
CA ILE A 278 16.90 14.93 -4.43
C ILE A 278 15.69 14.85 -3.48
N VAL A 279 14.58 15.47 -3.89
CA VAL A 279 13.32 15.56 -3.11
C VAL A 279 12.40 14.33 -3.32
N ARG A 280 12.76 13.44 -4.26
CA ARG A 280 12.04 12.21 -4.58
C ARG A 280 12.99 11.02 -4.61
N ASP A 281 12.71 10.01 -3.80
CA ASP A 281 13.25 8.68 -3.97
C ASP A 281 12.54 8.00 -5.12
N PHE A 282 13.33 7.35 -5.94
CA PHE A 282 12.78 6.51 -6.98
C PHE A 282 12.19 5.25 -6.36
N ARG A 283 11.02 4.85 -6.88
CA ARG A 283 10.11 3.84 -6.30
C ARG A 283 10.74 2.43 -6.21
N SER A 284 11.95 2.25 -6.73
CA SER A 284 12.68 0.99 -6.74
C SER A 284 14.13 1.24 -7.14
N THR A 285 15.01 0.28 -6.84
CA THR A 285 16.31 0.14 -7.48
C THR A 285 16.20 -0.06 -9.00
N VAL A 286 15.02 -0.02 -9.64
CA VAL A 286 14.85 -0.13 -11.11
C VAL A 286 15.81 0.74 -11.93
N PHE A 287 16.22 1.91 -11.43
CA PHE A 287 17.21 2.73 -12.13
C PHE A 287 18.66 2.26 -11.92
N LEU A 288 18.95 1.50 -10.86
CA LEU A 288 20.30 1.01 -10.55
C LEU A 288 20.52 -0.48 -10.79
N ASP A 289 19.50 -1.30 -10.63
CA ASP A 289 19.56 -2.74 -10.75
C ASP A 289 18.87 -3.20 -12.04
N LYS A 290 19.63 -3.90 -12.89
CA LYS A 290 19.12 -4.54 -14.11
C LYS A 290 18.11 -5.66 -13.82
N MET A 291 17.97 -6.10 -12.56
CA MET A 291 16.99 -7.13 -12.18
C MET A 291 15.54 -6.64 -12.30
N PRO A 292 14.60 -7.50 -12.72
CA PRO A 292 13.21 -7.11 -12.90
C PRO A 292 12.51 -6.77 -11.57
N LEU A 293 11.45 -5.96 -11.67
CA LEU A 293 10.55 -5.70 -10.54
C LEU A 293 9.92 -7.00 -10.04
N GLY A 294 9.94 -7.19 -8.71
CA GLY A 294 9.44 -8.40 -8.07
C GLY A 294 10.37 -9.61 -8.16
N PHE A 295 11.61 -9.46 -8.65
CA PHE A 295 12.61 -10.53 -8.61
C PHE A 295 12.80 -11.06 -7.18
N PRO A 296 12.82 -12.38 -6.94
CA PRO A 296 12.77 -13.49 -7.92
C PRO A 296 11.37 -14.09 -8.13
N PHE A 297 10.32 -13.48 -7.58
CA PHE A 297 8.93 -13.98 -7.62
C PHE A 297 8.17 -13.64 -8.92
N ASP A 298 8.76 -12.84 -9.81
CA ASP A 298 8.12 -12.41 -11.05
C ASP A 298 7.92 -13.54 -12.07
N ARG A 299 8.66 -14.65 -11.95
CA ARG A 299 8.60 -15.83 -12.82
C ARG A 299 8.17 -17.10 -12.08
N ARG A 300 7.87 -18.15 -12.84
CA ARG A 300 7.61 -19.47 -12.28
C ARG A 300 8.88 -19.98 -11.60
N ILE A 301 8.72 -20.62 -10.46
CA ILE A 301 9.79 -21.12 -9.62
C ILE A 301 9.89 -22.63 -9.78
N ASP A 302 11.08 -23.09 -10.17
CA ASP A 302 11.44 -24.50 -10.08
C ASP A 302 11.98 -24.79 -8.67
N VAL A 303 11.17 -25.46 -7.86
CA VAL A 303 11.42 -25.66 -6.41
C VAL A 303 12.74 -26.40 -6.16
N GLY A 304 13.15 -27.31 -7.06
CA GLY A 304 14.39 -28.06 -6.91
C GLY A 304 15.65 -27.20 -6.99
N ASN A 305 15.61 -26.14 -7.79
CA ASN A 305 16.77 -25.28 -8.08
C ASN A 305 16.66 -23.88 -7.45
N PHE A 306 15.53 -23.55 -6.83
CA PHE A 306 15.27 -22.23 -6.29
C PHE A 306 16.13 -21.88 -5.08
N PHE A 307 16.32 -22.82 -4.15
CA PHE A 307 16.95 -22.52 -2.87
C PHE A 307 18.47 -22.37 -3.02
N THR A 308 18.96 -21.15 -2.77
CA THR A 308 20.39 -20.82 -2.75
C THR A 308 20.83 -20.32 -1.36
N PRO A 309 22.13 -20.35 -1.04
CA PRO A 309 22.63 -19.88 0.27
C PRO A 309 22.39 -18.40 0.57
N ASN A 310 22.25 -17.57 -0.47
CA ASN A 310 22.03 -16.12 -0.37
C ASN A 310 20.54 -15.74 -0.21
N MET A 311 19.66 -16.71 0.03
CA MET A 311 18.24 -16.48 0.35
C MET A 311 17.80 -17.24 1.59
N LYS A 312 16.81 -16.71 2.29
CA LYS A 312 16.25 -17.38 3.49
C LYS A 312 14.80 -16.99 3.73
N PHE A 313 13.98 -17.99 4.05
CA PHE A 313 12.61 -17.82 4.56
C PHE A 313 12.63 -17.89 6.08
N THR A 314 11.88 -16.99 6.72
CA THR A 314 11.72 -16.96 8.17
C THR A 314 10.25 -16.80 8.51
N ASP A 315 9.76 -17.64 9.43
CA ASP A 315 8.41 -17.53 9.94
C ASP A 315 8.29 -16.28 10.82
N VAL A 316 7.30 -15.43 10.52
CA VAL A 316 6.99 -14.24 11.31
C VAL A 316 5.52 -14.20 11.66
N LYS A 317 5.19 -13.64 12.82
CA LYS A 317 3.80 -13.48 13.27
C LYS A 317 3.43 -12.02 13.39
N ILE A 318 2.33 -11.63 12.76
CA ILE A 318 1.79 -10.27 12.86
C ILE A 318 0.62 -10.27 13.84
N PHE A 319 0.82 -9.60 14.97
CA PHE A 319 -0.20 -9.44 16.00
C PHE A 319 -1.03 -8.18 15.74
N HIS A 320 -2.28 -8.19 16.20
CA HIS A 320 -3.12 -7.00 16.22
C HIS A 320 -3.58 -6.69 17.64
N LYS A 321 -3.26 -5.48 18.12
CA LYS A 321 -3.74 -5.00 19.41
C LYS A 321 -5.22 -4.70 19.29
N LYS A 322 -6.05 -5.54 19.92
CA LYS A 322 -7.49 -5.30 20.03
C LYS A 322 -7.71 -4.00 20.80
N MET A 323 -8.11 -2.95 20.10
CA MET A 323 -8.70 -1.79 20.76
C MET A 323 -10.19 -2.04 20.85
N THR A 324 -10.72 -2.11 22.07
CA THR A 324 -12.16 -2.07 22.31
C THR A 324 -12.70 -0.79 21.68
N CYS A 325 -13.58 -0.96 20.70
CA CYS A 325 -14.25 0.16 20.05
C CYS A 325 -15.27 0.71 21.02
N ASP A 326 -14.84 1.64 21.86
CA ASP A 326 -15.76 2.32 22.76
C ASP A 326 -16.47 3.46 22.03
N MET A 327 -17.26 3.10 21.01
CA MET A 327 -18.08 4.07 20.28
C MET A 327 -19.13 4.71 21.19
N LYS A 328 -19.60 3.98 22.22
CA LYS A 328 -20.65 4.42 23.13
C LYS A 328 -20.16 5.48 24.13
N THR A 329 -18.99 5.30 24.73
CA THR A 329 -18.46 6.26 25.72
C THR A 329 -17.74 7.46 25.07
N ARG A 330 -17.36 7.35 23.78
CA ARG A 330 -16.75 8.46 23.01
C ARG A 330 -17.76 9.44 22.40
N TRP A 331 -18.98 8.98 22.08
CA TRP A 331 -20.04 9.80 21.50
C TRP A 331 -20.37 10.99 22.43
N ASN A 332 -20.52 10.73 23.72
CA ASN A 332 -20.88 11.75 24.72
C ASN A 332 -19.76 12.77 25.03
N ARG A 333 -18.52 12.55 24.58
CA ARG A 333 -17.37 13.42 24.89
C ARG A 333 -17.08 14.46 23.81
N TRP A 334 -17.38 14.16 22.54
CA TRP A 334 -16.91 14.95 21.40
C TRP A 334 -18.01 15.32 20.40
N VAL A 335 -19.23 14.82 20.57
CA VAL A 335 -20.42 15.32 19.86
C VAL A 335 -20.92 16.54 20.65
N LEU A 336 -21.36 17.58 19.95
CA LEU A 336 -22.04 18.72 20.58
C LEU A 336 -23.16 18.16 21.46
N LYS A 337 -23.19 18.55 22.75
CA LYS A 337 -24.10 17.96 23.75
C LYS A 337 -25.58 18.00 23.33
N ASP A 338 -25.92 18.90 22.42
CA ASP A 338 -27.28 19.17 21.95
C ASP A 338 -27.49 18.88 20.44
N TYR A 339 -26.60 18.11 19.79
CA TYR A 339 -26.81 17.73 18.38
C TYR A 339 -27.83 16.60 18.27
N ASN A 340 -29.10 16.98 18.15
CA ASN A 340 -30.20 16.07 17.94
C ASN A 340 -30.27 15.64 16.46
N MET A 341 -29.89 14.40 16.15
CA MET A 341 -30.06 13.85 14.78
C MET A 341 -31.52 13.54 14.42
N VAL A 342 -32.47 13.87 15.30
CA VAL A 342 -33.90 13.58 15.14
C VAL A 342 -34.62 14.61 14.28
N ASP A 343 -33.98 15.74 13.95
CA ASP A 343 -34.45 16.61 12.85
C ASP A 343 -33.99 16.04 11.49
N ARG A 344 -34.26 14.76 11.26
CA ARG A 344 -34.62 14.33 9.92
C ARG A 344 -36.02 14.88 9.72
N THR A 345 -36.15 16.01 9.02
CA THR A 345 -37.33 16.17 8.18
C THR A 345 -37.47 14.85 7.43
N PRO A 346 -38.63 14.16 7.52
CA PRO A 346 -38.86 13.04 6.65
C PRO A 346 -38.68 13.61 5.23
N MET A 347 -37.69 13.14 4.49
CA MET A 347 -37.77 13.27 3.05
C MET A 347 -39.03 12.49 2.69
N ASP A 348 -40.09 13.20 2.33
CA ASP A 348 -41.37 12.62 1.95
C ASP A 348 -41.10 11.46 0.99
N SER A 349 -41.46 10.26 1.43
CA SER A 349 -41.22 9.00 0.73
C SER A 349 -42.12 8.81 -0.50
N ASP A 350 -42.84 9.85 -0.92
CA ASP A 350 -43.92 9.77 -1.92
C ASP A 350 -43.46 10.09 -3.36
N THR A 351 -42.17 10.31 -3.63
CA THR A 351 -41.71 10.63 -4.99
C THR A 351 -41.18 9.47 -5.82
N TYR A 352 -41.34 8.20 -5.40
CA TYR A 352 -41.04 7.06 -6.28
C TYR A 352 -42.10 5.98 -6.19
N PHE A 353 -43.00 5.99 -7.19
CA PHE A 353 -43.86 4.89 -7.57
C PHE A 353 -43.04 3.62 -7.83
N VAL A 354 -43.20 2.61 -6.98
CA VAL A 354 -43.20 1.19 -7.39
C VAL A 354 -44.18 0.44 -6.48
N ASP A 355 -45.10 -0.29 -7.11
CA ASP A 355 -46.29 -0.92 -6.56
C ASP A 355 -46.09 -1.70 -5.25
N THR A 356 -46.84 -1.30 -4.22
CA THR A 356 -47.18 -2.16 -3.08
C THR A 356 -48.36 -3.03 -3.47
N ASP A 357 -48.10 -4.31 -3.70
CA ASP A 357 -49.09 -5.34 -3.42
C ASP A 357 -48.42 -6.55 -2.76
N LEU A 358 -49.17 -7.12 -1.81
CA LEU A 358 -48.91 -8.35 -1.03
C LEU A 358 -48.09 -8.20 0.25
N ASN A 359 -48.76 -7.64 1.25
CA ASN A 359 -48.77 -8.23 2.59
C ASN A 359 -49.25 -9.68 2.51
N MET A 360 -48.35 -10.67 2.64
CA MET A 360 -48.73 -11.98 3.19
C MET A 360 -47.64 -12.51 4.11
N LYS A 361 -48.05 -12.82 5.34
CA LYS A 361 -47.30 -13.60 6.32
C LYS A 361 -46.77 -14.87 5.64
N MET A 362 -45.45 -15.05 5.61
CA MET A 362 -44.88 -16.36 5.30
C MET A 362 -44.74 -17.16 6.59
N ASP A 363 -45.64 -18.12 6.75
CA ASP A 363 -45.44 -19.26 7.64
C ASP A 363 -44.27 -20.11 7.11
N ARG A 364 -43.43 -20.55 8.05
CA ARG A 364 -42.34 -21.48 7.79
C ARG A 364 -42.93 -22.85 7.46
N ASN A 365 -42.79 -23.28 6.21
CA ASN A 365 -42.40 -24.64 5.83
C ASN A 365 -42.30 -24.77 4.30
N VAL A 366 -41.59 -25.82 3.89
CA VAL A 366 -41.51 -26.42 2.54
C VAL A 366 -40.22 -26.13 1.77
N ASN A 367 -39.25 -27.02 2.04
CA ASN A 367 -38.39 -27.79 1.13
C ASN A 367 -37.62 -27.10 -0.01
N LEU A 368 -36.28 -27.20 0.12
CA LEU A 368 -35.35 -27.27 -1.01
C LEU A 368 -35.67 -28.48 -1.90
N THR A 369 -36.06 -28.22 -3.14
CA THR A 369 -35.70 -29.03 -4.33
C THR A 369 -35.99 -28.24 -5.61
N ASP A 370 -35.03 -28.28 -6.53
CA ASP A 370 -35.13 -28.09 -7.99
C ASP A 370 -35.31 -26.66 -8.56
N MET A 371 -34.22 -26.01 -8.98
CA MET A 371 -33.57 -26.14 -10.30
C MET A 371 -32.28 -25.31 -10.38
#